data_AF-R6HEL1-F1
#
_entry.id   AF-R6HEL1-F1
#
_cell.length_a   1.000
_cell.length_b   1.000
_cell.length_c   1.000
_cell.angle_alpha   90.00
_cell.angle_beta   90.00
_cell.angle_gamma   90.00
#
_symmetry.space_group_name_H-M   'P 1'
#
loop_
_entity.id
_entity.type
_entity.pdbx_description
1 polymer ?
#
loop_
_entity_poly.entity_id
_entity_poly.type
_entity_poly.pdbx_seq_one_letter_code
_entity_poly.pdbx_strand_id
1 'polypeptide(L)'
;MPIQHEKEIFLKNFLEGHGDVYNRKEVNYTGIVKNGTESYKDLLAEVILEKYKTLSEKDFIKFLIPENFPIMENEKDFVPIHDFKEIEINNDSGRNEENIAKSIFKNGFNGQSLLKVSDYQVPVNWVDKGNVHGKIDIILVDENNKIILSELKDEKSQETLLRAVLELKTYMLKIAMNDSALNRIQKTYSKFDDTLVLPEIIPAIILCNDKEDIQQVNSRGQINVLNQPLFDFKEMKKEDALYQLCKAWNIEFFELTIDKKGETDGQRDYYKDEYTLKHLTY
;
A
#
# COMPACT_ATOMS: atom_id res chain seq x y z
N MET A 1 -1.94 -26.97 -9.80
CA MET A 1 -0.50 -26.66 -9.88
C MET A 1 -0.34 -25.36 -10.64
N PRO A 2 0.44 -24.38 -10.17
CA PRO A 2 0.72 -23.17 -10.93
C PRO A 2 1.37 -23.56 -12.27
N ILE A 3 1.01 -22.88 -13.35
CA ILE A 3 1.60 -23.11 -14.67
C ILE A 3 3.06 -22.67 -14.60
N GLN A 4 4.00 -23.61 -14.60
CA GLN A 4 5.42 -23.28 -14.66
C GLN A 4 5.74 -22.64 -16.01
N HIS A 5 6.00 -21.33 -16.00
CA HIS A 5 6.51 -20.62 -17.16
C HIS A 5 7.99 -20.92 -17.36
N GLU A 6 8.50 -20.76 -18.57
CA GLU A 6 9.94 -20.68 -18.79
C GLU A 6 10.41 -19.28 -18.41
N LYS A 7 11.56 -19.18 -17.72
CA LYS A 7 12.09 -17.91 -17.19
C LYS A 7 12.16 -16.82 -18.27
N GLU A 8 12.69 -17.17 -19.43
CA GLU A 8 12.87 -16.25 -20.57
C GLU A 8 11.53 -15.75 -21.13
N ILE A 9 10.56 -16.64 -21.30
CA ILE A 9 9.22 -16.27 -21.80
C ILE A 9 8.52 -15.34 -20.81
N PHE A 10 8.62 -15.64 -19.51
CA PHE A 10 8.03 -14.82 -18.46
C PHE A 10 8.62 -13.41 -18.44
N LEU A 11 9.96 -13.30 -18.46
CA LEU A 11 10.64 -12.01 -18.49
C LEU A 11 10.34 -11.22 -19.76
N LYS A 12 10.27 -11.88 -20.90
CA LYS A 12 9.88 -11.25 -22.17
C LYS A 12 8.47 -10.65 -22.05
N ASN A 13 7.51 -11.42 -21.56
CA ASN A 13 6.14 -10.93 -21.37
C ASN A 13 6.08 -9.73 -20.42
N PHE A 14 6.85 -9.76 -19.33
CA PHE A 14 6.95 -8.63 -18.41
C PHE A 14 7.51 -7.37 -19.09
N LEU A 15 8.61 -7.49 -19.82
CA LEU A 15 9.31 -6.36 -20.45
C LEU A 15 8.53 -5.77 -21.63
N GLU A 16 7.84 -6.60 -22.41
CA GLU A 16 7.04 -6.18 -23.58
C GLU A 16 5.59 -5.84 -23.21
N GLY A 17 5.22 -5.98 -21.94
CA GLY A 17 3.87 -5.73 -21.44
C GLY A 17 3.42 -4.28 -21.63
N HIS A 18 2.12 -4.11 -21.91
CA HIS A 18 1.46 -2.81 -22.00
C HIS A 18 0.87 -2.39 -20.65
N GLY A 19 0.55 -1.10 -20.51
CA GLY A 19 0.02 -0.53 -19.28
C GLY A 19 1.04 -0.39 -18.15
N ASP A 20 0.59 0.26 -17.08
CA ASP A 20 1.37 0.46 -15.86
C ASP A 20 1.91 -0.86 -15.33
N VAL A 21 3.16 -0.86 -14.89
CA VAL A 21 3.87 -2.09 -14.49
C VAL A 21 3.13 -2.84 -13.38
N TYR A 22 2.54 -2.15 -12.41
CA TYR A 22 1.81 -2.79 -11.30
C TYR A 22 0.52 -3.54 -11.76
N ASN A 23 -0.03 -3.20 -12.92
CA ASN A 23 -1.21 -3.86 -13.51
C ASN A 23 -0.86 -5.11 -14.32
N ARG A 24 0.43 -5.37 -14.55
CA ARG A 24 0.87 -6.54 -15.30
C ARG A 24 0.72 -7.79 -14.45
N LYS A 25 0.08 -8.83 -14.99
CA LYS A 25 -0.15 -10.11 -14.29
C LYS A 25 1.14 -10.73 -13.75
N GLU A 26 2.27 -10.45 -14.41
CA GLU A 26 3.59 -10.95 -14.07
C GLU A 26 4.04 -10.47 -12.69
N VAL A 27 3.77 -9.20 -12.33
CA VAL A 27 4.18 -8.70 -11.01
C VAL A 27 3.41 -9.39 -9.90
N ASN A 28 2.19 -9.84 -10.17
CA ASN A 28 1.34 -10.56 -9.21
C ASN A 28 1.49 -12.09 -9.25
N TYR A 29 2.48 -12.61 -10.00
CA TYR A 29 2.67 -14.05 -10.14
C TYR A 29 3.46 -14.62 -8.95
N THR A 30 2.84 -15.54 -8.21
CA THR A 30 3.42 -16.15 -6.99
C THR A 30 4.18 -17.45 -7.24
N GLY A 31 4.42 -17.81 -8.51
CA GLY A 31 5.11 -19.05 -8.87
C GLY A 31 6.62 -19.03 -8.59
N ILE A 32 7.21 -20.22 -8.62
CA ILE A 32 8.65 -20.45 -8.55
C ILE A 32 9.17 -20.73 -9.97
N VAL A 33 10.37 -20.24 -10.27
CA VAL A 33 11.05 -20.50 -11.54
C VAL A 33 11.20 -22.00 -11.76
N LYS A 34 10.84 -22.49 -12.96
CA LYS A 34 10.95 -23.90 -13.32
C LYS A 34 12.37 -24.42 -13.06
N ASN A 35 12.47 -25.53 -12.33
CA ASN A 35 13.73 -26.18 -11.94
C ASN A 35 14.67 -25.33 -11.05
N GLY A 36 14.18 -24.24 -10.46
CA GLY A 36 14.94 -23.39 -9.54
C GLY A 36 14.34 -23.31 -8.13
N THR A 37 14.97 -22.51 -7.28
CA THR A 37 14.49 -22.15 -5.93
C THR A 37 14.05 -20.69 -5.83
N GLU A 38 14.27 -19.90 -6.88
CA GLU A 38 13.98 -18.47 -6.98
C GLU A 38 12.50 -18.25 -7.31
N SER A 39 11.86 -17.29 -6.63
CA SER A 39 10.49 -16.88 -6.96
C SER A 39 10.48 -15.88 -8.11
N TYR A 40 9.41 -15.87 -8.92
CA TYR A 40 9.32 -14.92 -10.04
C TYR A 40 9.26 -13.44 -9.58
N LYS A 41 8.71 -13.17 -8.40
CA LYS A 41 8.70 -11.81 -7.84
C LYS A 41 10.12 -11.32 -7.52
N ASP A 42 11.01 -12.17 -7.01
CA ASP A 42 12.37 -11.77 -6.65
C ASP A 42 13.15 -11.47 -7.93
N LEU A 43 12.99 -12.33 -8.94
CA LEU A 43 13.53 -12.11 -10.28
C LEU A 43 13.06 -10.78 -10.89
N LEU A 44 11.77 -10.45 -10.78
CA LEU A 44 11.25 -9.18 -11.30
C LEU A 44 11.77 -7.98 -10.49
N ALA A 45 11.87 -8.10 -9.18
CA ALA A 45 12.45 -7.05 -8.34
C ALA A 45 13.91 -6.76 -8.74
N GLU A 46 14.70 -7.79 -9.05
CA GLU A 46 16.07 -7.64 -9.57
C GLU A 46 16.10 -6.88 -10.90
N VAL A 47 15.26 -7.28 -11.85
CA VAL A 47 15.15 -6.61 -13.17
C VAL A 47 14.75 -5.14 -12.99
N ILE A 48 13.77 -4.84 -12.14
CA ILE A 48 13.30 -3.48 -11.89
C ILE A 48 14.39 -2.65 -11.20
N LEU A 49 15.11 -3.22 -10.24
CA LEU A 49 16.24 -2.57 -9.58
C LEU A 49 17.38 -2.25 -10.55
N GLU A 50 17.68 -3.16 -11.48
CA GLU A 50 18.65 -2.90 -12.55
C GLU A 50 18.18 -1.74 -13.43
N LYS A 51 16.91 -1.73 -13.86
CA LYS A 51 16.35 -0.62 -14.65
C LYS A 51 16.41 0.70 -13.89
N TYR A 52 16.09 0.70 -12.61
CA TYR A 52 16.17 1.89 -11.75
C TYR A 52 17.61 2.44 -11.65
N LYS A 53 18.62 1.57 -11.60
CA LYS A 53 20.04 1.97 -11.53
C LYS A 53 20.63 2.44 -12.86
N THR A 54 20.07 1.98 -13.98
CA THR A 54 20.71 2.14 -15.30
C THR A 54 20.00 3.14 -16.22
N LEU A 55 18.68 3.30 -16.07
CA LEU A 55 17.90 4.24 -16.87
C LEU A 55 18.01 5.66 -16.33
N SER A 56 17.82 6.65 -17.23
CA SER A 56 17.54 8.01 -16.78
C SER A 56 16.21 8.03 -16.01
N GLU A 57 16.01 9.02 -15.14
CA GLU A 57 14.75 9.18 -14.40
C GLU A 57 13.53 9.19 -15.34
N LYS A 58 13.63 9.95 -16.43
CA LYS A 58 12.59 10.03 -17.47
C LYS A 58 12.28 8.67 -18.09
N ASP A 59 13.31 7.89 -18.42
CA ASP A 59 13.13 6.57 -19.04
C ASP A 59 12.62 5.54 -18.04
N PHE A 60 13.01 5.65 -16.77
CA PHE A 60 12.50 4.80 -15.70
C PHE A 60 11.02 5.09 -15.40
N ILE A 61 10.62 6.36 -15.36
CA ILE A 61 9.20 6.74 -15.25
C ILE A 61 8.41 6.17 -16.42
N LYS A 62 8.91 6.30 -17.65
CA LYS A 62 8.28 5.71 -18.84
C LYS A 62 8.23 4.17 -18.79
N PHE A 63 9.21 3.54 -18.16
CA PHE A 63 9.19 2.10 -17.96
C PHE A 63 8.06 1.68 -17.01
N LEU A 64 7.87 2.39 -15.88
CA LEU A 64 6.80 2.12 -14.93
C LEU A 64 5.40 2.50 -15.44
N ILE A 65 5.33 3.62 -16.16
CA ILE A 65 4.11 4.28 -16.64
C ILE A 65 4.28 4.51 -18.15
N PRO A 66 4.11 3.47 -18.99
CA PRO A 66 4.37 3.56 -20.42
C PRO A 66 3.28 4.31 -21.20
N GLU A 67 2.06 4.35 -20.67
CA GLU A 67 0.94 5.06 -21.28
C GLU A 67 0.89 6.52 -20.80
N ASN A 68 0.39 7.41 -21.66
CA ASN A 68 0.20 8.81 -21.27
C ASN A 68 -0.84 8.88 -20.15
N PHE A 69 -0.38 9.27 -18.97
CA PHE A 69 -1.25 9.56 -17.84
C PHE A 69 -2.04 10.84 -18.12
N PRO A 70 -3.39 10.82 -18.05
CA PRO A 70 -4.18 12.03 -18.22
C PRO A 70 -3.92 12.96 -17.03
N ILE A 71 -3.26 14.09 -17.30
CA ILE A 71 -3.09 15.18 -16.34
C ILE A 71 -4.36 16.02 -16.42
N MET A 72 -5.04 16.16 -15.29
CA MET A 72 -6.16 17.09 -15.17
C MET A 72 -5.65 18.46 -14.78
N GLU A 73 -6.05 19.48 -15.55
CA GLU A 73 -5.93 20.86 -15.13
C GLU A 73 -7.18 21.21 -14.30
N ASN A 74 -7.00 21.71 -13.08
CA ASN A 74 -8.06 22.18 -12.17
C ASN A 74 -8.88 21.07 -11.46
N GLU A 75 -8.23 20.11 -10.81
CA GLU A 75 -8.90 19.36 -9.73
C GLU A 75 -9.46 20.38 -8.72
N LYS A 76 -10.75 20.29 -8.40
CA LYS A 76 -11.40 21.19 -7.43
C LYS A 76 -10.62 21.16 -6.11
N ASP A 77 -10.49 22.29 -5.40
CA ASP A 77 -9.96 22.25 -4.03
C ASP A 77 -10.94 21.41 -3.17
N PHE A 78 -10.46 20.32 -2.56
CA PHE A 78 -11.30 19.39 -1.81
C PHE A 78 -11.12 19.55 -0.29
N VAL A 79 -12.25 19.42 0.41
CA VAL A 79 -12.32 18.97 1.82
C VAL A 79 -12.04 17.46 1.84
N PRO A 80 -11.59 16.84 2.96
CA PRO A 80 -11.55 15.36 3.05
C PRO A 80 -12.81 14.72 2.46
N ILE A 81 -12.63 13.65 1.70
CA ILE A 81 -13.67 13.11 0.81
C ILE A 81 -14.77 12.43 1.63
N HIS A 82 -14.42 11.88 2.81
CA HIS A 82 -15.34 11.11 3.64
C HIS A 82 -15.56 11.76 5.01
N ASP A 83 -16.82 11.78 5.46
CA ASP A 83 -17.18 12.07 6.86
C ASP A 83 -17.28 10.75 7.64
N PHE A 84 -16.56 10.66 8.76
CA PHE A 84 -16.58 9.48 9.62
C PHE A 84 -17.97 9.12 10.16
N LYS A 85 -18.89 10.08 10.22
CA LYS A 85 -20.28 9.87 10.66
C LYS A 85 -21.13 9.10 9.65
N GLU A 86 -20.73 9.08 8.38
CA GLU A 86 -21.49 8.49 7.28
C GLU A 86 -20.90 7.14 6.81
N ILE A 87 -19.96 6.57 7.56
CA ILE A 87 -19.31 5.31 7.20
C ILE A 87 -20.20 4.11 7.53
N GLU A 88 -20.57 3.38 6.48
CA GLU A 88 -21.11 2.02 6.54
C GLU A 88 -20.02 0.98 6.29
N ILE A 89 -19.86 0.06 7.24
CA ILE A 89 -18.93 -1.08 7.15
C ILE A 89 -19.74 -2.32 6.84
N ASN A 90 -19.44 -2.98 5.72
CA ASN A 90 -20.09 -4.22 5.32
C ASN A 90 -19.07 -5.36 5.35
N ASN A 91 -19.00 -6.05 6.48
CA ASN A 91 -18.10 -7.18 6.71
C ASN A 91 -18.42 -8.40 5.83
N ASP A 92 -19.60 -8.44 5.19
CA ASP A 92 -19.97 -9.50 4.24
C ASP A 92 -19.52 -9.19 2.80
N SER A 93 -19.04 -7.96 2.55
CA SER A 93 -18.40 -7.64 1.27
C SER A 93 -17.00 -8.25 1.25
N GLY A 94 -16.63 -8.93 0.16
CA GLY A 94 -15.27 -9.48 -0.03
C GLY A 94 -14.16 -8.41 -0.16
N ARG A 95 -14.40 -7.19 0.34
CA ARG A 95 -13.52 -6.00 0.30
C ARG A 95 -12.89 -5.80 1.68
N ASN A 96 -12.17 -6.81 2.17
CA ASN A 96 -11.68 -6.85 3.55
C ASN A 96 -10.72 -5.67 3.86
N GLU A 97 -9.75 -5.38 2.99
CA GLU A 97 -8.85 -4.23 3.11
C GLU A 97 -9.63 -2.89 3.21
N GLU A 98 -10.64 -2.66 2.37
CA GLU A 98 -11.46 -1.44 2.43
C GLU A 98 -12.28 -1.35 3.74
N ASN A 99 -12.81 -2.47 4.23
CA ASN A 99 -13.52 -2.49 5.52
C ASN A 99 -12.59 -2.18 6.68
N ILE A 100 -11.36 -2.67 6.65
CA ILE A 100 -10.32 -2.32 7.63
C ILE A 100 -10.02 -0.82 7.56
N ALA A 101 -9.79 -0.27 6.36
CA ALA A 101 -9.55 1.16 6.16
C ALA A 101 -10.68 2.04 6.70
N LYS A 102 -11.95 1.67 6.43
CA LYS A 102 -13.13 2.33 7.00
C LYS A 102 -13.16 2.27 8.51
N SER A 103 -12.86 1.09 9.07
CA SER A 103 -12.93 0.90 10.51
C SER A 103 -11.86 1.70 11.25
N ILE A 104 -10.62 1.72 10.76
CA ILE A 104 -9.56 2.55 11.37
C ILE A 104 -9.83 4.05 11.18
N PHE A 105 -10.45 4.47 10.08
CA PHE A 105 -10.80 5.88 9.89
C PHE A 105 -11.91 6.31 10.86
N LYS A 106 -12.88 5.42 11.13
CA LYS A 106 -13.95 5.65 12.11
C LYS A 106 -13.47 5.63 13.56
N ASN A 107 -12.61 4.67 13.91
CA ASN A 107 -12.25 4.38 15.30
C ASN A 107 -10.90 4.98 15.73
N GLY A 108 -10.03 5.31 14.77
CA GLY A 108 -8.66 5.73 15.02
C GLY A 108 -7.76 4.59 15.51
N PHE A 109 -6.51 4.94 15.82
CA PHE A 109 -5.56 4.04 16.46
C PHE A 109 -5.58 4.19 17.98
N ASN A 110 -5.43 3.08 18.67
CA ASN A 110 -5.14 3.02 20.10
C ASN A 110 -3.64 3.19 20.37
N GLY A 111 -3.33 3.70 21.57
CA GLY A 111 -1.95 3.88 22.04
C GLY A 111 -1.35 5.23 21.68
N GLN A 112 -0.01 5.33 21.69
CA GLN A 112 0.75 6.57 21.49
C GLN A 112 1.13 6.82 20.03
N SER A 113 0.33 6.34 19.07
CA SER A 113 0.60 6.65 17.66
C SER A 113 0.44 8.17 17.46
N LEU A 114 1.51 8.83 16.99
CA LEU A 114 1.46 10.23 16.60
C LEU A 114 0.74 10.42 15.25
N LEU A 115 0.49 9.32 14.53
CA LEU A 115 -0.22 9.30 13.27
C LEU A 115 -1.73 9.20 13.49
N LYS A 116 -2.49 9.96 12.71
CA LYS A 116 -3.95 9.92 12.65
C LYS A 116 -4.39 9.58 11.24
N VAL A 117 -5.43 8.76 11.13
CA VAL A 117 -6.09 8.50 9.85
C VAL A 117 -6.86 9.75 9.43
N SER A 118 -6.52 10.31 8.27
CA SER A 118 -7.15 11.52 7.75
C SER A 118 -8.21 11.25 6.70
N ASP A 119 -8.04 10.19 5.89
CA ASP A 119 -8.99 9.76 4.88
C ASP A 119 -8.66 8.33 4.39
N TYR A 120 -9.54 7.75 3.57
CA TYR A 120 -9.36 6.43 2.96
C TYR A 120 -9.89 6.42 1.51
N GLN A 121 -9.40 5.48 0.69
CA GLN A 121 -9.83 5.29 -0.71
C GLN A 121 -9.82 6.60 -1.54
N VAL A 122 -8.80 7.42 -1.33
CA VAL A 122 -8.66 8.74 -1.95
C VAL A 122 -8.15 8.57 -3.38
N PRO A 123 -8.86 9.07 -4.41
CA PRO A 123 -8.40 8.99 -5.80
C PRO A 123 -7.01 9.59 -5.98
N VAL A 124 -6.17 8.91 -6.77
CA VAL A 124 -4.83 9.40 -7.15
C VAL A 124 -4.96 10.67 -8.00
N ASN A 125 -5.80 10.58 -9.03
CA ASN A 125 -6.30 11.72 -9.81
C ASN A 125 -7.83 11.65 -9.88
N TRP A 126 -8.46 12.83 -9.84
CA TRP A 126 -9.87 12.97 -10.17
C TRP A 126 -9.99 13.27 -11.66
N VAL A 127 -10.66 12.41 -12.42
CA VAL A 127 -11.04 12.71 -13.81
C VAL A 127 -12.52 13.08 -13.86
N ASP A 128 -12.89 14.16 -14.56
CA ASP A 128 -14.26 14.72 -14.68
C ASP A 128 -15.38 13.72 -15.05
N LYS A 129 -15.02 12.49 -15.47
CA LYS A 129 -15.97 11.42 -15.81
C LYS A 129 -16.12 10.35 -14.73
N GLY A 130 -15.63 10.58 -13.51
CA GLY A 130 -15.65 9.58 -12.43
C GLY A 130 -14.66 8.42 -12.65
N ASN A 131 -13.78 8.52 -13.66
CA ASN A 131 -12.73 7.56 -13.90
C ASN A 131 -11.59 7.82 -12.91
N VAL A 132 -11.40 6.89 -11.98
CA VAL A 132 -10.34 6.96 -10.98
C VAL A 132 -9.20 6.06 -11.45
N HIS A 133 -8.01 6.64 -11.67
CA HIS A 133 -6.81 5.91 -12.12
C HIS A 133 -6.02 5.31 -10.94
N GLY A 134 -6.74 4.70 -10.00
CA GLY A 134 -6.20 4.20 -8.74
C GLY A 134 -6.59 5.06 -7.54
N LYS A 135 -6.52 4.47 -6.36
CA LYS A 135 -6.85 5.11 -5.08
C LYS A 135 -5.75 4.82 -4.06
N ILE A 136 -5.42 5.81 -3.25
CA ILE A 136 -4.65 5.62 -2.03
C ILE A 136 -5.58 5.01 -1.00
N ASP A 137 -5.21 3.86 -0.45
CA ASP A 137 -6.07 3.13 0.49
C ASP A 137 -6.29 3.92 1.77
N ILE A 138 -5.22 4.45 2.36
CA ILE A 138 -5.26 5.22 3.60
C ILE A 138 -4.30 6.41 3.51
N ILE A 139 -4.77 7.57 3.99
CA ILE A 139 -3.92 8.74 4.24
C ILE A 139 -3.76 8.93 5.74
N LEU A 140 -2.51 8.95 6.21
CA LEU A 140 -2.18 9.28 7.59
C LEU A 140 -1.51 10.66 7.67
N VAL A 141 -1.70 11.36 8.77
CA VAL A 141 -1.02 12.62 9.06
C VAL A 141 -0.41 12.58 10.45
N ASP A 142 0.78 13.15 10.61
CA ASP A 142 1.41 13.33 11.92
C ASP A 142 1.30 14.77 12.43
N GLU A 143 1.82 15.01 13.64
CA GLU A 143 1.82 16.34 14.23
C GLU A 143 2.84 17.33 13.61
N ASN A 144 3.78 16.83 12.81
CA ASN A 144 4.89 17.57 12.18
C ASN A 144 4.61 17.92 10.71
N ASN A 145 3.37 17.78 10.25
CA ASN A 145 2.96 18.02 8.86
C ASN A 145 3.52 16.99 7.85
N LYS A 146 3.77 15.76 8.29
CA LYS A 146 4.02 14.62 7.39
C LYS A 146 2.67 14.06 6.94
N ILE A 147 2.52 13.87 5.64
CA ILE A 147 1.42 13.14 5.00
C ILE A 147 1.96 11.78 4.55
N ILE A 148 1.35 10.70 5.00
CA ILE A 148 1.68 9.34 4.57
C ILE A 148 0.59 8.88 3.61
N LEU A 149 0.97 8.60 2.37
CA LEU A 149 0.11 7.94 1.39
C LEU A 149 0.42 6.45 1.43
N SER A 150 -0.59 5.62 1.67
CA SER A 150 -0.35 4.21 1.91
C SER A 150 -1.25 3.26 1.15
N GLU A 151 -0.68 2.08 0.88
CA GLU A 151 -1.36 0.88 0.42
C GLU A 151 -1.55 -0.06 1.62
N LEU A 152 -2.74 -0.62 1.79
CA LEU A 152 -3.08 -1.55 2.86
C LEU A 152 -3.10 -2.97 2.31
N LYS A 153 -2.38 -3.88 2.96
CA LYS A 153 -2.47 -5.31 2.67
C LYS A 153 -2.83 -6.08 3.93
N ASP A 154 -3.91 -6.83 3.86
CA ASP A 154 -4.31 -7.73 4.93
C ASP A 154 -3.77 -9.14 4.71
N GLU A 155 -3.93 -9.98 5.73
CA GLU A 155 -3.53 -11.38 5.70
C GLU A 155 -4.26 -12.30 4.70
N LYS A 156 -5.31 -11.80 4.05
CA LYS A 156 -6.09 -12.54 3.06
C LYS A 156 -5.75 -12.07 1.64
N SER A 157 -4.95 -11.03 1.51
CA SER A 157 -4.55 -10.45 0.24
C SER A 157 -3.86 -11.48 -0.64
N GLN A 158 -4.28 -11.52 -1.90
CA GLN A 158 -3.73 -12.40 -2.92
C GLN A 158 -2.70 -11.69 -3.80
N GLU A 159 -2.33 -10.44 -3.47
CA GLU A 159 -1.50 -9.57 -4.29
C GLU A 159 -0.05 -9.45 -3.85
N THR A 160 0.95 -9.83 -4.68
CA THR A 160 2.41 -9.73 -4.38
C THR A 160 2.78 -8.42 -3.68
N LEU A 161 3.63 -8.49 -2.65
CA LEU A 161 4.19 -7.28 -2.06
C LEU A 161 4.90 -6.42 -3.11
N LEU A 162 5.56 -7.06 -4.08
CA LEU A 162 6.14 -6.37 -5.23
C LEU A 162 5.07 -5.56 -5.99
N ARG A 163 3.89 -6.13 -6.28
CA ARG A 163 2.79 -5.41 -6.91
C ARG A 163 2.35 -4.22 -6.05
N ALA A 164 2.14 -4.41 -4.75
CA ALA A 164 1.73 -3.33 -3.83
C ALA A 164 2.75 -2.17 -3.81
N VAL A 165 4.04 -2.51 -3.73
CA VAL A 165 5.14 -1.54 -3.77
C VAL A 165 5.20 -0.78 -5.10
N LEU A 166 4.98 -1.47 -6.22
CA LEU A 166 4.93 -0.86 -7.55
C LEU A 166 3.69 0.02 -7.75
N GLU A 167 2.54 -0.41 -7.25
CA GLU A 167 1.28 0.35 -7.29
C GLU A 167 1.45 1.67 -6.55
N LEU A 168 1.93 1.61 -5.31
CA LEU A 168 2.21 2.79 -4.50
C LEU A 168 3.25 3.70 -5.18
N LYS A 169 4.35 3.14 -5.71
CA LYS A 169 5.35 3.95 -6.43
C LYS A 169 4.77 4.64 -7.67
N THR A 170 3.94 3.92 -8.45
CA THR A 170 3.26 4.48 -9.61
C THR A 170 2.31 5.61 -9.20
N TYR A 171 1.55 5.46 -8.11
CA TYR A 171 0.67 6.52 -7.60
C TYR A 171 1.43 7.74 -7.12
N MET A 172 2.53 7.57 -6.39
CA MET A 172 3.39 8.67 -5.99
C MET A 172 3.92 9.48 -7.17
N LEU A 173 4.38 8.79 -8.23
CA LEU A 173 4.84 9.44 -9.45
C LEU A 173 3.71 10.19 -10.16
N LYS A 174 2.54 9.58 -10.29
CA LYS A 174 1.36 10.21 -10.90
C LYS A 174 0.92 11.49 -10.19
N ILE A 175 0.93 11.48 -8.85
CA ILE A 175 0.63 12.65 -8.03
C ILE A 175 1.71 13.72 -8.24
N ALA A 176 2.99 13.36 -8.16
CA ALA A 176 4.09 14.31 -8.32
C ALA A 176 4.16 14.94 -9.72
N MET A 177 3.71 14.22 -10.75
CA MET A 177 3.67 14.70 -12.14
C MET A 177 2.41 15.51 -12.47
N ASN A 178 1.43 15.57 -11.56
CA ASN A 178 0.21 16.35 -11.72
C ASN A 178 0.14 17.40 -10.60
N ASP A 179 0.54 18.63 -10.89
CA ASP A 179 0.53 19.75 -9.94
C ASP A 179 -0.84 19.92 -9.26
N SER A 180 -1.95 19.66 -9.98
CA SER A 180 -3.28 19.78 -9.40
C SER A 180 -3.56 18.71 -8.34
N ALA A 181 -3.16 17.46 -8.60
CA ALA A 181 -3.30 16.36 -7.64
C ALA A 181 -2.37 16.55 -6.44
N LEU A 182 -1.13 16.95 -6.68
CA LEU A 182 -0.17 17.27 -5.62
C LEU A 182 -0.71 18.39 -4.72
N ASN A 183 -1.17 19.50 -5.31
CA ASN A 183 -1.75 20.62 -4.57
C ASN A 183 -2.98 20.20 -3.78
N ARG A 184 -3.86 19.35 -4.33
CA ARG A 184 -5.01 18.81 -3.61
C ARG A 184 -4.57 18.04 -2.37
N ILE A 185 -3.69 17.05 -2.53
CA ILE A 185 -3.20 16.25 -1.39
C ILE A 185 -2.56 17.16 -0.33
N GLN A 186 -1.69 18.09 -0.73
CA GLN A 186 -0.99 18.96 0.20
C GLN A 186 -1.94 19.92 0.92
N LYS A 187 -2.86 20.58 0.22
CA LYS A 187 -3.79 21.53 0.84
C LYS A 187 -4.84 20.83 1.73
N THR A 188 -5.37 19.69 1.30
CA THR A 188 -6.44 19.00 2.02
C THR A 188 -5.92 18.36 3.32
N TYR A 189 -4.69 17.85 3.32
CA TYR A 189 -4.16 17.06 4.43
C TYR A 189 -2.99 17.71 5.17
N SER A 190 -2.57 18.92 4.79
CA SER A 190 -1.65 19.72 5.61
C SER A 190 -2.31 20.13 6.91
N LYS A 191 -1.54 20.10 8.00
CA LYS A 191 -1.95 20.60 9.32
C LYS A 191 -1.92 22.12 9.39
N PHE A 192 -1.11 22.76 8.55
CA PHE A 192 -0.94 24.21 8.55
C PHE A 192 -1.66 24.82 7.36
N ASP A 193 -2.57 25.77 7.64
CA ASP A 193 -3.24 26.61 6.64
C ASP A 193 -2.25 27.58 5.95
N ASP A 194 -1.07 27.78 6.54
CA ASP A 194 -0.07 28.74 6.08
C ASP A 194 1.01 28.08 5.19
N THR A 195 1.13 28.59 3.97
CA THR A 195 1.80 27.97 2.81
C THR A 195 3.34 27.95 2.85
N LEU A 196 3.96 28.36 3.96
CA LEU A 196 5.41 28.52 4.04
C LEU A 196 6.16 27.19 4.22
N VAL A 197 5.49 26.12 4.68
CA VAL A 197 6.09 24.79 4.83
C VAL A 197 5.20 23.76 4.14
N LEU A 198 5.63 23.31 2.95
CA LEU A 198 4.97 22.21 2.26
C LEU A 198 5.11 20.92 3.08
N PRO A 199 4.03 20.13 3.24
CA PRO A 199 4.09 18.88 3.96
C PRO A 199 5.03 17.89 3.25
N GLU A 200 5.78 17.12 4.04
CA GLU A 200 6.53 15.99 3.53
C GLU A 200 5.55 14.86 3.18
N ILE A 201 5.61 14.35 1.94
CA ILE A 201 4.77 13.23 1.51
C ILE A 201 5.62 11.97 1.48
N ILE A 202 5.21 10.96 2.25
CA ILE A 202 5.91 9.68 2.36
C ILE A 202 5.03 8.53 1.89
N PRO A 203 5.55 7.63 1.02
CA PRO A 203 4.86 6.39 0.69
C PRO A 203 5.04 5.36 1.81
N ALA A 204 3.96 4.64 2.16
CA ALA A 204 4.06 3.52 3.08
C ALA A 204 3.23 2.30 2.68
N ILE A 205 3.69 1.11 3.07
CA ILE A 205 2.89 -0.11 3.07
C ILE A 205 2.42 -0.38 4.50
N ILE A 206 1.11 -0.57 4.68
CA ILE A 206 0.52 -0.98 5.95
C ILE A 206 0.16 -2.46 5.83
N LEU A 207 0.75 -3.28 6.70
CA LEU A 207 0.52 -4.72 6.78
C LEU A 207 -0.39 -4.99 7.96
N CYS A 208 -1.59 -5.49 7.68
CA CYS A 208 -2.60 -5.76 8.68
C CYS A 208 -2.61 -7.23 9.10
N ASN A 209 -2.57 -7.47 10.41
CA ASN A 209 -2.64 -8.82 11.01
C ASN A 209 -3.64 -8.83 12.19
N ASP A 210 -4.34 -9.95 12.37
CA ASP A 210 -5.18 -10.19 13.55
C ASP A 210 -4.32 -10.60 14.77
N LYS A 211 -4.62 -10.06 15.96
CA LYS A 211 -3.81 -10.28 17.17
C LYS A 211 -3.79 -11.73 17.67
N GLU A 212 -4.88 -12.46 17.52
CA GLU A 212 -4.97 -13.87 17.94
C GLU A 212 -4.02 -14.77 17.13
N ASP A 213 -3.86 -14.49 15.83
CA ASP A 213 -2.92 -15.20 14.96
C ASP A 213 -1.46 -14.98 15.40
N ILE A 214 -1.13 -13.78 15.89
CA ILE A 214 0.20 -13.47 16.45
C ILE A 214 0.48 -14.27 17.74
N GLN A 215 -0.51 -14.43 18.62
CA GLN A 215 -0.32 -15.09 19.92
C GLN A 215 -0.20 -16.61 19.84
N GLN A 216 -0.95 -17.27 18.97
CA GLN A 216 -0.87 -18.73 18.80
C GLN A 216 0.52 -19.18 18.33
N VAL A 217 1.20 -18.36 17.55
CA VAL A 217 2.56 -18.59 17.05
C VAL A 217 3.62 -18.54 18.16
N ASN A 218 3.57 -17.51 19.02
CA ASN A 218 4.59 -17.30 20.06
C ASN A 218 4.63 -18.41 21.11
N SER A 219 3.51 -19.12 21.31
CA SER A 219 3.42 -20.25 22.26
C SER A 219 4.21 -21.50 21.84
N ARG A 220 4.67 -21.59 20.58
CA ARG A 220 5.33 -22.80 20.02
C ARG A 220 6.86 -22.68 19.87
N GLY A 221 7.50 -21.68 20.47
CA GLY A 221 8.98 -21.60 20.58
C GLY A 221 9.74 -21.45 19.25
N GLN A 222 9.03 -21.12 18.17
CA GLN A 222 9.60 -20.74 16.88
C GLN A 222 9.01 -19.38 16.53
N ILE A 223 9.85 -18.39 16.19
CA ILE A 223 9.38 -17.20 15.50
C ILE A 223 8.91 -17.66 14.11
N ASN A 224 7.63 -17.98 14.01
CA ASN A 224 6.97 -18.44 12.80
C ASN A 224 5.61 -17.75 12.73
N VAL A 225 5.61 -16.44 12.47
CA VAL A 225 4.37 -15.68 12.23
C VAL A 225 3.72 -16.27 10.98
N LEU A 226 2.78 -17.19 11.19
CA LEU A 226 2.04 -17.93 10.18
C LEU A 226 0.62 -17.38 10.22
N ASN A 227 0.39 -16.44 9.32
CA ASN A 227 -0.85 -15.95 8.72
C ASN A 227 -0.66 -14.46 8.41
N GLN A 228 0.46 -14.14 7.77
CA GLN A 228 0.55 -12.95 6.95
C GLN A 228 -0.33 -13.19 5.71
N PRO A 229 -0.46 -12.21 4.81
CA PRO A 229 -0.96 -12.51 3.48
C PRO A 229 -0.17 -13.67 2.88
N LEU A 230 -0.47 -14.13 1.67
CA LEU A 230 0.44 -15.05 0.98
C LEU A 230 1.86 -14.44 0.70
N PHE A 231 2.28 -13.40 1.44
CA PHE A 231 3.50 -12.63 1.36
C PHE A 231 4.47 -12.92 2.50
N ASP A 232 5.65 -13.30 2.06
CA ASP A 232 6.94 -13.12 2.73
C ASP A 232 7.14 -11.67 3.20
N PHE A 233 6.53 -11.26 4.31
CA PHE A 233 7.11 -10.25 5.19
C PHE A 233 7.87 -10.90 6.36
N LYS A 234 8.29 -12.16 6.19
CA LYS A 234 9.43 -12.70 6.92
C LYS A 234 10.68 -12.00 6.41
N GLU A 235 10.96 -10.85 7.00
CA GLU A 235 12.26 -10.16 6.95
C GLU A 235 12.83 -10.09 5.54
N MET A 236 12.34 -9.13 4.72
CA MET A 236 13.09 -8.75 3.52
C MET A 236 14.53 -8.50 3.93
N LYS A 237 15.45 -9.30 3.41
CA LYS A 237 16.86 -9.18 3.75
C LYS A 237 17.41 -7.95 3.06
N LYS A 238 18.46 -7.36 3.65
CA LYS A 238 19.06 -6.16 3.08
C LYS A 238 19.59 -6.40 1.67
N GLU A 239 20.01 -7.62 1.36
CA GLU A 239 20.46 -8.04 0.04
C GLU A 239 19.31 -8.22 -0.98
N ASP A 240 18.05 -8.34 -0.55
CA ASP A 240 16.93 -8.59 -1.44
C ASP A 240 16.65 -7.37 -2.33
N ALA A 241 16.39 -7.61 -3.61
CA ALA A 241 16.16 -6.53 -4.56
C ALA A 241 14.92 -5.68 -4.19
N LEU A 242 13.87 -6.30 -3.64
CA LEU A 242 12.67 -5.59 -3.19
C LEU A 242 12.97 -4.67 -2.00
N TYR A 243 13.79 -5.12 -1.04
CA TYR A 243 14.28 -4.25 0.05
C TYR A 243 14.99 -3.03 -0.52
N GLN A 244 15.93 -3.27 -1.46
CA GLN A 244 16.73 -2.20 -2.05
C GLN A 244 15.87 -1.18 -2.82
N LEU A 245 14.83 -1.65 -3.53
CA LEU A 245 13.84 -0.78 -4.17
C LEU A 245 13.07 0.06 -3.15
N CYS A 246 12.53 -0.58 -2.09
CA CYS A 246 11.79 0.13 -1.05
C CYS A 246 12.66 1.19 -0.38
N LYS A 247 13.93 0.87 -0.10
CA LYS A 247 14.88 1.82 0.47
C LYS A 247 15.19 2.98 -0.47
N ALA A 248 15.42 2.69 -1.75
CA ALA A 248 15.68 3.71 -2.76
C ALA A 248 14.48 4.64 -3.00
N TRP A 249 13.26 4.14 -2.80
CA TRP A 249 12.02 4.91 -2.97
C TRP A 249 11.48 5.49 -1.65
N ASN A 250 12.23 5.35 -0.57
CA ASN A 250 11.86 5.83 0.77
C ASN A 250 10.48 5.34 1.22
N ILE A 251 10.17 4.07 0.97
CA ILE A 251 8.90 3.45 1.37
C ILE A 251 9.00 3.04 2.84
N GLU A 252 8.12 3.58 3.67
CA GLU A 252 7.99 3.17 5.07
C GLU A 252 7.08 1.93 5.19
N PHE A 253 7.23 1.17 6.28
CA PHE A 253 6.39 0.00 6.54
C PHE A 253 5.79 0.10 7.93
N PHE A 254 4.49 -0.21 8.02
CA PHE A 254 3.79 -0.24 9.28
C PHE A 254 3.11 -1.58 9.49
N GLU A 255 3.11 -2.05 10.74
CA GLU A 255 2.29 -3.17 11.19
C GLU A 255 1.04 -2.60 11.84
N LEU A 256 -0.12 -2.92 11.26
CA LEU A 256 -1.43 -2.68 11.83
C LEU A 256 -1.88 -3.98 12.52
N THR A 257 -2.04 -3.93 13.84
CA THR A 257 -2.60 -5.04 14.62
C THR A 257 -4.05 -4.75 14.96
N ILE A 258 -4.94 -5.70 14.67
CA ILE A 258 -6.34 -5.67 15.06
C ILE A 258 -6.54 -6.56 16.29
N ASP A 259 -6.95 -5.96 17.41
CA ASP A 259 -7.38 -6.67 18.61
C ASP A 259 -8.92 -6.72 18.63
N LYS A 260 -9.48 -7.84 18.17
CA LYS A 260 -10.92 -8.08 18.13
C LYS A 260 -11.44 -8.35 19.53
N LYS A 261 -11.82 -7.29 20.25
CA LYS A 261 -12.47 -7.45 21.56
C LYS A 261 -13.96 -7.67 21.37
N GLY A 262 -14.42 -8.89 21.68
CA GLY A 262 -15.83 -9.14 21.93
C GLY A 262 -16.20 -8.56 23.28
N GLU A 263 -17.01 -7.50 23.30
CA GLU A 263 -17.67 -7.04 24.52
C GLU A 263 -19.14 -7.45 24.48
N THR A 264 -19.66 -7.83 25.65
CA THR A 264 -21.07 -8.16 25.84
C THR A 264 -21.60 -7.29 26.97
N ASP A 265 -22.65 -6.50 26.72
CA ASP A 265 -23.34 -5.74 27.77
C ASP A 265 -24.40 -6.59 28.51
N GLY A 266 -24.42 -7.90 28.24
CA GLY A 266 -25.42 -8.83 28.76
C GLY A 266 -26.74 -8.85 27.99
N GLN A 267 -26.91 -8.02 26.95
CA GLN A 267 -28.07 -8.04 26.04
C GLN A 267 -27.68 -8.12 24.56
N ARG A 268 -26.51 -7.59 24.19
CA ARG A 268 -25.97 -7.60 22.82
C ARG A 268 -24.45 -7.79 22.86
N ASP A 269 -23.96 -8.60 21.93
CA ASP A 269 -22.55 -8.62 21.61
C ASP A 269 -22.24 -7.43 20.71
N TYR A 270 -21.24 -6.64 21.08
CA TYR A 270 -20.69 -5.61 20.21
C TYR A 270 -19.18 -5.78 20.12
N TYR A 271 -18.68 -5.72 18.89
CA TYR A 271 -17.26 -5.80 18.59
C TYR A 271 -16.71 -4.38 18.61
N LYS A 272 -15.78 -4.12 19.53
CA LYS A 272 -14.98 -2.89 19.49
C LYS A 272 -13.54 -3.29 19.22
N ASP A 273 -13.25 -3.44 17.93
CA ASP A 273 -11.89 -3.68 17.47
C ASP A 273 -10.99 -2.54 17.91
N GLU A 274 -9.82 -2.88 18.45
CA GLU A 274 -8.78 -1.93 18.78
C GLU A 274 -7.63 -2.04 17.79
N TYR A 275 -7.22 -0.90 17.24
CA TYR A 275 -6.22 -0.84 16.17
C TYR A 275 -4.91 -0.28 16.71
N THR A 276 -3.82 -1.03 16.62
CA THR A 276 -2.48 -0.52 16.96
C THR A 276 -1.63 -0.40 15.71
N LEU A 277 -1.07 0.78 15.46
CA LEU A 277 -0.15 1.01 14.35
C LEU A 277 1.27 1.12 14.89
N LYS A 278 2.19 0.33 14.33
CA LYS A 278 3.61 0.31 14.70
C LYS A 278 4.47 0.53 13.47
N HIS A 279 5.36 1.52 13.51
CA HIS A 279 6.38 1.70 12.48
C HIS A 279 7.39 0.55 12.55
N LEU A 280 7.61 -0.12 11.42
CA LEU A 280 8.59 -1.19 11.28
C LEU A 280 9.92 -0.56 10.85
N THR A 281 10.92 -0.65 11.73
CA THR A 281 12.30 -0.33 11.36
C THR A 281 12.93 -1.56 10.72
N TYR A 282 13.40 -1.44 9.48
CA TYR A 282 14.07 -2.50 8.73
C TYR A 282 15.40 -2.00 8.12
#